data_AF-A0A067BD78-F1
#
_entry.id   AF-A0A067BD78-F1
#
_cell.length_a   1.000
_cell.length_b   1.000
_cell.length_c   1.000
_cell.angle_alpha   90.00
_cell.angle_beta   90.00
_cell.angle_gamma   90.00
#
_symmetry.space_group_name_H-M   'P 1'
#
loop_
_entity.id
_entity.type
_entity.pdbx_description
1 polymer ?
#
loop_
_entity_poly.entity_id
_entity_poly.type
_entity_poly.pdbx_seq_one_letter_code
_entity_poly.pdbx_strand_id
1 'polypeptide(L)'
;MQQAMESSKPQQRGALRPEHEVKYGVSVTSRSAATGDALQATCLFCVHFGRQIRSERARSIATQVKVYEPPFRTDNFVQHNRLHHWDHWIAYSARDPDAKLVYFPAAPIPSTMQIAVAPKRRSTAKRPALPEPEP
;
A
#
# COMPACT_ATOMS: atom_id res chain seq x y z
N MET A 1 27.25 -33.44 22.59
CA MET A 1 26.37 -32.41 23.19
C MET A 1 26.07 -31.38 22.10
N GLN A 2 24.82 -31.26 21.67
CA GLN A 2 24.37 -30.29 20.67
C GLN A 2 24.24 -28.91 21.33
N GLN A 3 24.74 -27.86 20.69
CA GLN A 3 24.45 -26.47 21.04
C GLN A 3 24.11 -25.68 19.79
N ALA A 4 23.21 -24.73 20.00
CA ALA A 4 22.22 -24.25 19.06
C ALA A 4 22.76 -23.33 17.98
N MET A 5 22.28 -23.58 16.75
CA MET A 5 22.27 -22.62 15.65
C MET A 5 21.25 -21.53 15.99
N GLU A 6 21.70 -20.43 16.61
CA GLU A 6 20.96 -19.17 16.67
C GLU A 6 20.75 -18.67 15.23
N SER A 7 19.59 -19.06 14.69
CA SER A 7 19.10 -18.65 13.39
C SER A 7 18.78 -17.16 13.46
N SER A 8 19.81 -16.34 13.23
CA SER A 8 19.66 -14.93 12.86
C SER A 8 18.88 -14.87 11.55
N LYS A 9 17.54 -14.91 11.64
CA LYS A 9 16.65 -14.78 10.48
C LYS A 9 17.08 -13.52 9.74
N PRO A 10 17.41 -13.59 8.44
CA PRO A 10 17.75 -12.40 7.68
C PRO A 10 16.54 -11.47 7.80
N GLN A 11 16.77 -10.32 8.41
CA GLN A 11 15.75 -9.29 8.57
C GLN A 11 15.39 -8.83 7.15
N GLN A 12 14.36 -9.46 6.58
CA GLN A 12 13.98 -9.33 5.18
C GLN A 12 13.74 -7.84 4.91
N ARG A 13 14.69 -7.20 4.24
CA ARG A 13 14.61 -5.80 3.80
C ARG A 13 13.44 -5.69 2.82
N GLY A 14 12.24 -5.42 3.33
CA GLY A 14 11.02 -5.34 2.53
C GLY A 14 9.84 -6.16 3.04
N ALA A 15 9.96 -6.91 4.15
CA ALA A 15 8.82 -7.55 4.80
C ALA A 15 7.97 -6.51 5.56
N LEU A 16 6.65 -6.66 5.50
CA LEU A 16 5.73 -5.82 6.27
C LEU A 16 5.71 -6.30 7.71
N ARG A 17 6.09 -5.42 8.65
CA ARG A 17 5.99 -5.68 10.09
C ARG A 17 4.58 -5.33 10.59
N PRO A 18 4.04 -6.01 11.61
CA PRO A 18 2.78 -5.65 12.25
C PRO A 18 2.75 -4.21 12.76
N GLU A 19 3.89 -3.71 13.23
CA GLU A 19 4.03 -2.31 13.65
C GLU A 19 3.80 -1.32 12.50
N HIS A 20 4.15 -1.69 11.26
CA HIS A 20 3.90 -0.86 10.08
C HIS A 20 2.41 -0.84 9.70
N GLU A 21 1.67 -1.91 9.97
CA GLU A 21 0.22 -2.00 9.74
C GLU A 21 -0.51 -0.90 10.51
N VAL A 22 -0.27 -0.83 11.82
CA VAL A 22 -0.85 0.20 12.69
C VAL A 22 -0.24 1.58 12.40
N LYS A 23 1.07 1.69 12.18
CA LYS A 23 1.70 3.00 11.96
C LYS A 23 1.21 3.70 10.70
N TYR A 24 0.97 2.96 9.62
CA TYR A 24 0.62 3.52 8.31
C TYR A 24 -0.85 3.31 7.91
N GLY A 25 -1.64 2.61 8.73
CA GLY A 25 -3.04 2.31 8.42
C GLY A 25 -3.15 1.37 7.22
N VAL A 26 -2.36 0.31 7.20
CA VAL A 26 -2.40 -0.76 6.18
C VAL A 26 -2.67 -2.09 6.85
N SER A 27 -3.25 -3.05 6.13
CA SER A 27 -3.49 -4.39 6.66
C SER A 27 -3.10 -5.45 5.65
N VAL A 28 -2.45 -6.51 6.10
CA VAL A 28 -2.13 -7.66 5.24
C VAL A 28 -3.41 -8.38 4.85
N THR A 29 -3.66 -8.50 3.54
CA THR A 29 -4.82 -9.19 2.98
C THR A 29 -4.48 -10.56 2.41
N SER A 30 -3.20 -10.80 2.08
CA SER A 30 -2.73 -12.09 1.59
C SER A 30 -1.38 -12.44 2.20
N ARG A 31 -1.23 -13.68 2.66
CA ARG A 31 0.02 -14.24 3.21
C ARG A 31 0.42 -15.49 2.44
N SER A 32 1.73 -15.68 2.28
CA SER A 32 2.32 -16.88 1.68
C SER A 32 2.07 -18.08 2.57
N ALA A 33 1.45 -19.14 2.05
CA ALA A 33 1.24 -20.38 2.79
C ALA A 33 2.56 -21.10 3.12
N ALA A 34 3.61 -20.87 2.32
CA ALA A 34 4.91 -21.54 2.48
C ALA A 34 5.81 -20.88 3.53
N THR A 35 5.79 -19.54 3.63
CA THR A 35 6.71 -18.79 4.49
C THR A 35 6.00 -17.95 5.56
N GLY A 36 4.69 -17.76 5.44
CA GLY A 36 3.91 -16.86 6.29
C GLY A 36 4.10 -15.37 5.99
N ASP A 37 4.92 -15.01 4.99
CA ASP A 37 5.20 -13.63 4.64
C ASP A 37 3.99 -12.94 4.00
N ALA A 38 3.83 -11.64 4.26
CA ALA A 38 2.82 -10.84 3.59
C ALA A 38 3.10 -10.81 2.08
N LEU A 39 2.11 -11.21 1.28
CA LEU A 39 2.15 -11.09 -0.18
C LEU A 39 1.45 -9.83 -0.65
N GLN A 40 0.40 -9.43 0.06
CA GLN A 40 -0.36 -8.23 -0.28
C GLN A 40 -0.81 -7.50 0.98
N ALA A 41 -0.74 -6.18 0.93
CA ALA A 41 -1.24 -5.31 1.98
C ALA A 41 -2.12 -4.23 1.38
N THR A 42 -3.18 -3.86 2.09
CA THR A 42 -4.21 -2.97 1.60
C THR A 42 -4.29 -1.72 2.46
N CYS A 43 -4.46 -0.55 1.85
CA CYS A 43 -4.70 0.71 2.55
C CYS A 43 -6.06 0.70 3.25
N LEU A 44 -6.09 0.81 4.58
CA LEU A 44 -7.34 0.87 5.36
C LEU A 44 -8.10 2.15 5.09
N PHE A 45 -7.41 3.27 4.84
CA PHE A 45 -8.08 4.53 4.49
C PHE A 45 -8.89 4.40 3.19
N CYS A 46 -8.35 3.70 2.19
CA CYS A 46 -9.08 3.39 0.98
C CYS A 46 -10.32 2.53 1.24
N VAL A 47 -10.21 1.51 2.10
CA VAL A 47 -11.30 0.58 2.40
C VAL A 47 -12.44 1.28 3.14
N HIS A 48 -12.12 2.11 4.12
CA HIS A 48 -13.13 2.71 5.01
C HIS A 48 -13.66 4.05 4.52
N PHE A 49 -12.80 4.90 3.94
CA PHE A 49 -13.17 6.28 3.59
C PHE A 49 -13.20 6.52 2.08
N GLY A 50 -12.67 5.60 1.27
CA GLY A 50 -12.51 5.79 -0.17
C GLY A 50 -11.52 6.91 -0.51
N ARG A 51 -11.44 7.28 -1.79
CA ARG A 51 -10.51 8.32 -2.27
C ARG A 51 -11.09 9.72 -2.02
N GLN A 52 -10.45 10.49 -1.14
CA GLN A 52 -10.75 11.91 -0.97
C GLN A 52 -10.12 12.69 -2.13
N ILE A 53 -10.88 12.92 -3.20
CA ILE A 53 -10.43 13.79 -4.31
C ILE A 53 -10.89 15.21 -3.98
N ARG A 54 -9.95 16.15 -3.80
CA ARG A 54 -10.21 17.60 -3.59
C ARG A 54 -10.82 18.34 -4.80
N SER A 55 -11.41 17.62 -5.75
CA SER A 55 -12.01 18.21 -6.95
C SER A 55 -13.52 18.13 -6.82
N GLU A 56 -14.14 19.30 -6.78
CA GLU A 56 -15.61 19.51 -6.84
C GLU A 56 -16.24 18.89 -8.11
N ARG A 57 -15.43 18.42 -9.08
CA ARG A 57 -15.87 17.72 -10.31
C ARG A 57 -15.64 16.21 -10.30
N ALA A 58 -15.30 15.59 -9.15
CA ALA A 58 -15.10 14.15 -9.09
C ALA A 58 -16.46 13.42 -9.08
N ARG A 59 -16.93 13.04 -10.27
CA ARG A 59 -18.05 12.10 -10.45
C ARG A 59 -17.64 10.75 -9.86
N SER A 60 -18.27 10.38 -8.75
CA SER A 60 -18.17 9.11 -8.02
C SER A 60 -16.87 8.90 -7.22
N ILE A 61 -17.04 8.56 -5.94
CA ILE A 61 -15.99 7.98 -5.09
C ILE A 61 -15.51 6.72 -5.82
N ALA A 62 -14.37 6.79 -6.48
CA ALA A 62 -13.75 5.60 -7.03
C ALA A 62 -13.34 4.71 -5.84
N THR A 63 -14.07 3.62 -5.63
CA THR A 63 -13.82 2.55 -4.65
C THR A 63 -12.55 1.75 -4.97
N GLN A 64 -11.59 2.33 -5.69
CA GLN A 64 -10.33 1.66 -5.96
C GLN A 64 -9.47 1.67 -4.70
N VAL A 65 -9.48 0.53 -4.05
CA VAL A 65 -8.66 0.27 -2.89
C VAL A 65 -7.22 0.04 -3.32
N LYS A 66 -6.28 0.80 -2.73
CA LYS A 66 -4.86 0.63 -3.01
C LYS A 66 -4.34 -0.64 -2.34
N VAL A 67 -3.84 -1.56 -3.17
CA VAL A 67 -3.08 -2.75 -2.76
C VAL A 67 -1.59 -2.52 -3.01
N TYR A 68 -0.77 -3.01 -2.11
CA TYR A 68 0.69 -2.99 -2.13
C TYR A 68 1.20 -4.42 -2.15
N GLU A 69 2.31 -4.60 -2.85
CA GLU A 69 3.01 -5.87 -3.01
C GLU A 69 4.46 -5.69 -2.53
N PRO A 70 5.14 -6.77 -2.12
CA PRO A 70 6.54 -6.70 -1.70
C PRO A 70 7.44 -6.21 -2.85
N PRO A 71 8.50 -5.42 -2.56
CA PRO A 71 8.93 -4.98 -1.23
C PRO A 71 8.05 -3.87 -0.64
N PHE A 72 7.60 -4.05 0.60
CA PHE A 72 6.74 -3.10 1.30
C PHE A 72 7.53 -1.89 1.76
N ARG A 73 7.62 -0.87 0.89
CA ARG A 73 8.28 0.40 1.21
C ARG A 73 7.34 1.30 1.99
N THR A 74 7.77 1.71 3.18
CA THR A 74 7.02 2.61 4.07
C THR A 74 6.77 3.98 3.46
N ASP A 75 7.69 4.48 2.64
CA ASP A 75 7.56 5.77 1.94
C ASP A 75 6.35 5.78 1.00
N ASN A 76 6.06 4.65 0.34
CA ASN A 76 4.91 4.52 -0.54
C ASN A 76 3.58 4.61 0.21
N PHE A 77 3.53 4.14 1.46
CA PHE A 77 2.35 4.28 2.31
C PHE A 77 2.12 5.76 2.67
N VAL A 78 3.17 6.44 3.14
CA VAL A 78 3.07 7.85 3.51
C VAL A 78 2.70 8.72 2.32
N GLN A 79 3.34 8.50 1.17
CA GLN A 79 3.06 9.28 -0.05
C GLN A 79 1.60 9.09 -0.49
N HIS A 80 1.12 7.85 -0.52
CA HIS A 80 -0.27 7.57 -0.89
C HIS A 80 -1.26 8.21 0.09
N ASN A 81 -1.04 8.05 1.39
CA ASN A 81 -1.89 8.63 2.43
C ASN A 81 -1.97 10.16 2.30
N ARG A 82 -0.84 10.84 2.07
CA ARG A 82 -0.80 12.29 1.84
C ARG A 82 -1.52 12.72 0.57
N LEU A 83 -1.42 11.95 -0.51
CA LEU A 83 -2.00 12.31 -1.80
C LEU A 83 -3.50 12.02 -1.90
N HIS A 84 -4.02 11.02 -1.18
CA HIS A 84 -5.39 10.52 -1.37
C HIS A 84 -6.27 10.53 -0.12
N HIS A 85 -5.66 10.67 1.06
CA HIS A 85 -6.35 10.62 2.35
C HIS A 85 -5.77 11.68 3.31
N TRP A 86 -5.45 12.87 2.80
CA TRP A 86 -4.74 13.91 3.57
C TRP A 86 -5.38 14.16 4.94
N ASP A 87 -6.68 14.44 4.98
CA ASP A 87 -7.40 14.78 6.20
C ASP A 87 -7.38 13.62 7.21
N HIS A 88 -7.68 12.40 6.75
CA HIS A 88 -7.60 11.22 7.62
C HIS A 88 -6.19 10.88 8.06
N TRP A 89 -5.18 11.08 7.20
CA TRP A 89 -3.79 10.80 7.51
C TRP A 89 -3.24 11.75 8.58
N ILE A 90 -3.55 13.04 8.49
CA ILE A 90 -3.14 14.02 9.51
C ILE A 90 -3.79 13.67 10.86
N ALA A 91 -5.10 13.41 10.87
CA ALA A 91 -5.82 13.02 12.07
C ALA A 91 -5.34 11.68 12.65
N TYR A 92 -4.96 10.72 11.80
CA TYR A 92 -4.49 9.41 12.23
C TYR A 92 -3.04 9.44 12.73
N SER A 93 -2.14 10.09 11.99
CA SER A 93 -0.70 10.08 12.29
C SER A 93 -0.39 10.68 13.66
N ALA A 94 -1.15 11.71 14.07
CA ALA A 94 -1.03 12.39 15.36
C ALA A 94 -1.63 11.61 16.55
N ARG A 95 -2.33 10.49 16.32
CA ARG A 95 -2.94 9.70 17.40
C ARG A 95 -1.96 8.74 18.07
N ASP A 96 -2.24 8.43 19.33
CA ASP A 96 -1.60 7.35 20.08
C ASP A 96 -1.83 5.97 19.44
N PRO A 97 -0.93 5.00 19.69
CA PRO A 97 -1.06 3.65 19.16
C PRO A 97 -2.40 2.99 19.49
N ASP A 98 -2.89 3.14 20.72
CA ASP A 98 -4.19 2.61 21.15
C ASP A 98 -5.36 3.25 20.39
N ALA A 99 -5.31 4.56 20.22
CA ALA A 99 -6.32 5.32 19.46
C ALA A 99 -6.30 5.00 17.96
N LYS A 100 -5.16 4.51 17.43
CA LYS A 100 -5.03 4.04 16.04
C LYS A 100 -5.72 2.71 15.81
N LEU A 101 -5.69 1.80 16.80
CA LEU A 101 -6.31 0.48 16.71
C LEU A 101 -7.84 0.57 16.54
N VAL A 102 -8.46 1.59 17.14
CA VAL A 102 -9.92 1.82 17.08
C VAL A 102 -10.34 2.84 16.01
N TYR A 103 -9.38 3.41 15.26
CA TYR A 103 -9.67 4.45 14.28
C TYR A 103 -10.44 3.93 13.07
N PHE A 104 -10.18 2.69 12.67
CA PHE A 104 -10.89 2.01 11.61
C PHE A 104 -11.95 1.10 12.24
N PRO A 105 -13.24 1.21 11.86
CA PRO A 105 -14.25 0.27 12.33
C PRO A 105 -13.87 -1.15 11.90
N ALA A 106 -14.16 -2.16 12.72
CA ALA A 106 -13.83 -3.57 12.46
C ALA A 106 -14.66 -4.18 11.30
N ALA A 107 -14.82 -3.47 10.20
CA ALA A 107 -15.39 -4.03 8.99
C ALA A 107 -14.39 -5.05 8.44
N PRO A 108 -14.84 -6.29 8.13
CA PRO A 108 -13.97 -7.27 7.52
C PRO A 108 -13.48 -6.68 6.20
N ILE A 109 -12.15 -6.59 6.04
CA ILE A 109 -11.55 -6.24 4.76
C ILE A 109 -11.99 -7.35 3.81
N PRO A 110 -12.84 -7.07 2.80
CA PRO A 110 -13.36 -8.12 1.97
C PRO A 110 -12.19 -8.72 1.19
N SER A 111 -11.84 -9.96 1.54
CA SER A 111 -10.75 -10.73 0.92
C SER A 111 -10.98 -11.01 -0.58
N THR A 112 -12.05 -10.45 -1.17
CA THR A 112 -12.57 -10.73 -2.52
C THR A 112 -12.93 -9.47 -3.34
N MET A 113 -12.64 -8.25 -2.88
CA MET A 113 -12.98 -7.05 -3.67
C MET A 113 -11.97 -6.79 -4.81
N GLN A 114 -12.29 -7.35 -5.97
CA GLN A 114 -12.08 -6.85 -7.34
C GLN A 114 -10.81 -6.00 -7.54
N ILE A 115 -9.74 -6.71 -7.90
CA ILE A 115 -8.46 -6.16 -8.34
C ILE A 115 -8.71 -5.32 -9.59
N ALA A 116 -8.81 -4.01 -9.43
CA ALA A 116 -8.58 -3.13 -10.56
C ALA A 116 -7.07 -3.10 -10.81
N VAL A 117 -6.62 -4.01 -11.67
CA VAL A 117 -5.26 -4.00 -12.21
C VAL A 117 -5.06 -2.65 -12.88
N ALA A 118 -4.31 -1.77 -12.22
CA ALA A 118 -3.87 -0.53 -12.84
C ALA A 118 -3.08 -0.92 -14.11
N PRO A 119 -3.43 -0.42 -15.31
CA PRO A 119 -2.68 -0.76 -16.50
C PRO A 119 -1.24 -0.26 -16.30
N LYS A 120 -0.27 -1.19 -16.40
CA LYS A 120 1.16 -0.87 -16.45
C LYS A 120 1.35 0.22 -17.49
N ARG A 121 1.65 1.45 -17.05
CA ARG A 121 2.15 2.49 -17.95
C ARG A 121 3.40 1.91 -18.61
N ARG A 122 3.34 1.67 -19.93
CA ARG A 122 4.54 1.37 -20.72
C ARG A 122 5.53 2.49 -20.48
N SER A 123 6.72 2.11 -20.01
CA SER A 123 7.89 2.97 -20.02
C SER A 123 8.03 3.60 -21.39
N THR A 124 8.15 4.92 -21.42
CA THR A 124 8.43 5.71 -22.62
C THR A 124 9.75 5.24 -23.23
N ALA A 125 9.66 4.34 -24.21
CA ALA A 125 10.77 4.04 -25.10
C ALA A 125 10.98 5.23 -26.05
N LYS A 126 12.25 5.56 -26.23
CA LYS A 126 12.81 6.74 -26.87
C LYS A 126 12.22 7.00 -28.27
N ARG A 127 11.98 8.28 -28.60
CA ARG A 127 11.81 8.77 -29.98
C ARG A 127 13.05 8.37 -30.80
N PRO A 128 12.92 7.62 -31.91
CA PRO A 128 13.97 7.55 -32.91
C PRO A 128 14.05 8.90 -33.65
N ALA A 129 15.27 9.34 -33.94
CA ALA A 129 15.55 10.54 -34.72
C ALA A 129 15.04 10.38 -36.16
N LEU A 130 14.41 11.44 -36.69
CA LEU A 130 14.09 11.57 -38.10
C LEU A 130 15.41 11.63 -38.90
N PRO A 131 15.59 10.87 -39.99
CA PRO A 131 16.60 11.20 -40.99
C PRO A 131 16.12 12.39 -41.83
N GLU A 132 16.98 13.40 -41.96
CA GLU A 132 16.83 14.51 -42.91
C GLU A 132 16.78 13.98 -44.36
N PRO A 133 15.95 14.56 -45.25
CA PRO A 133 16.05 14.30 -46.67
C PRO A 133 17.18 15.15 -47.27
N GLU A 134 18.24 14.50 -47.77
CA GLU A 134 19.24 15.12 -48.64
C GLU A 134 18.64 15.39 -50.05
N PRO A 135 19.15 16.42 -50.77
CA PRO A 135 18.49 17.06 -51.91
C PRO A 135 18.47 16.26 -53.22
#